data_AF-A0A258ADN7-F1
#
_entry.id   AF-A0A258ADN7-F1
#
_cell.length_a   1.000
_cell.length_b   1.000
_cell.length_c   1.000
_cell.angle_alpha   90.00
_cell.angle_beta   90.00
_cell.angle_gamma   90.00
#
_symmetry.space_group_name_H-M   'P 1'
#
loop_
_entity.id
_entity.type
_entity.pdbx_description
1 polymer ?
#
loop_
_entity_poly.entity_id
_entity_poly.type
_entity_poly.pdbx_seq_one_letter_code
_entity_poly.pdbx_strand_id
1 'polypeptide(L)'
;VTLIHSGDRLLGMLSDSLGTYTGKCLTEMGVKIIFKSRVRAVTARTVQLGDGVSLSATLVVCTVGNAPHPQITALGANGGLPVERGKVVVGSSGQVKGLSNVWSAGDCAAFPKSDGGNCPETAQFAMRQGALVAKNIAASFAGRPLKPFRFTGLGELATIGHRKAVAQVFGMRFSGIIAWFMWRSIYLMKLPGFDRKLRVMAEWTFELFFPRDINLLTPSFSSPLGEMHLEPGDSLFHAGEPAQSLYAVKKGNVNITDAQGQIVKAAGPGEHFGERALLSDGIWRFDATATESSELVAIDGQTFKTLAKSIGSLDALFRGTAQQYHLPEEIQNTVDMIPEATRKACAADVMTRNIAFLD
;
A
#
# COMPACT_ATOMS: atom_id res chain seq x y z
N VAL A 1 -7.40 -10.37 11.73
CA VAL A 1 -7.64 -9.81 10.37
C VAL A 1 -9.08 -9.34 10.28
N THR A 2 -9.31 -8.14 9.76
CA THR A 2 -10.65 -7.60 9.50
C THR A 2 -10.79 -7.35 8.00
N LEU A 3 -11.84 -7.89 7.39
CA LEU A 3 -12.18 -7.71 5.98
C LEU A 3 -13.38 -6.78 5.87
N ILE A 4 -13.20 -5.67 5.15
CA ILE A 4 -14.24 -4.64 4.96
C ILE A 4 -14.70 -4.68 3.52
N HIS A 5 -16.01 -4.79 3.30
CA HIS A 5 -16.58 -4.96 1.97
C HIS A 5 -17.82 -4.09 1.79
N SER A 6 -17.89 -3.36 0.69
CA SER A 6 -18.99 -2.42 0.42
C SER A 6 -20.30 -3.11 0.02
N GLY A 7 -20.21 -4.31 -0.55
CA GLY A 7 -21.37 -5.14 -0.85
C GLY A 7 -21.89 -5.89 0.38
N ASP A 8 -22.99 -6.60 0.22
CA ASP A 8 -23.63 -7.43 1.23
C ASP A 8 -23.12 -8.88 1.26
N ARG A 9 -22.29 -9.26 0.29
CA ARG A 9 -21.73 -10.61 0.14
C ARG A 9 -20.33 -10.60 -0.48
N LEU A 10 -19.58 -11.66 -0.20
CA LEU A 10 -18.29 -11.92 -0.84
C LEU A 10 -18.48 -12.58 -2.22
N LEU A 11 -17.50 -12.36 -3.09
CA LEU A 11 -17.41 -13.00 -4.42
C LEU A 11 -18.70 -12.83 -5.22
N GLY A 12 -19.19 -11.58 -5.36
CA GLY A 12 -20.47 -11.28 -6.00
C GLY A 12 -20.61 -11.71 -7.48
N MET A 13 -19.50 -12.10 -8.11
CA MET A 13 -19.47 -12.69 -9.46
C MET A 13 -19.80 -14.20 -9.47
N LEU A 14 -19.61 -14.88 -8.33
CA LEU A 14 -19.99 -16.27 -8.12
C LEU A 14 -21.43 -16.38 -7.61
N SER A 15 -21.97 -17.60 -7.64
CA SER A 15 -23.29 -17.88 -7.05
C SER A 15 -23.32 -17.64 -5.54
N ASP A 16 -24.49 -17.23 -5.03
CA ASP A 16 -24.75 -16.90 -3.63
C ASP A 16 -24.26 -17.97 -2.65
N SER A 17 -24.48 -19.25 -2.98
CA SER A 17 -24.03 -20.38 -2.15
C SER A 17 -22.51 -20.44 -1.96
N LEU A 18 -21.73 -20.07 -2.97
CA LEU A 18 -20.26 -20.02 -2.91
C LEU A 18 -19.77 -18.81 -2.12
N GLY A 19 -20.47 -17.66 -2.24
CA GLY A 19 -20.22 -16.48 -1.42
C GLY A 19 -20.45 -16.77 0.07
N THR A 20 -21.60 -17.38 0.41
CA THR A 20 -21.93 -17.79 1.79
C THR A 20 -20.93 -18.80 2.34
N TYR A 21 -20.57 -19.81 1.55
CA TYR A 21 -19.54 -20.79 1.93
C TYR A 21 -18.20 -20.10 2.25
N THR A 22 -17.80 -19.14 1.42
CA THR A 22 -16.56 -18.37 1.61
C THR A 22 -16.58 -17.56 2.90
N GLY A 23 -17.69 -16.83 3.15
CA GLY A 23 -17.88 -16.09 4.39
C GLY A 23 -17.77 -16.97 5.63
N LYS A 24 -18.46 -18.13 5.63
CA LYS A 24 -18.37 -19.11 6.72
C LYS A 24 -16.94 -19.57 6.96
N CYS A 25 -16.22 -19.93 5.89
CA CYS A 25 -14.84 -20.41 6.00
C CYS A 25 -13.89 -19.35 6.56
N LEU A 26 -14.03 -18.09 6.17
CA LEU A 26 -13.21 -16.99 6.67
C LEU A 26 -13.51 -16.68 8.14
N THR A 27 -14.80 -16.69 8.53
CA THR A 27 -15.20 -16.49 9.92
C THR A 27 -14.67 -17.62 10.83
N GLU A 28 -14.73 -18.89 10.37
CA GLU A 28 -14.12 -20.03 11.07
C GLU A 28 -12.60 -19.87 11.25
N MET A 29 -11.93 -19.14 10.36
CA MET A 29 -10.50 -18.81 10.45
C MET A 29 -10.22 -17.57 11.33
N GLY A 30 -11.24 -17.00 11.98
CA GLY A 30 -11.12 -15.82 12.84
C GLY A 30 -11.08 -14.48 12.09
N VAL A 31 -11.45 -14.46 10.80
CA VAL A 31 -11.59 -13.21 10.04
C VAL A 31 -12.89 -12.52 10.44
N LYS A 32 -12.80 -11.28 10.91
CA LYS A 32 -13.98 -10.43 11.15
C LYS A 32 -14.40 -9.80 9.83
N ILE A 33 -15.63 -10.02 9.37
CA ILE A 33 -16.12 -9.49 8.09
C ILE A 33 -17.14 -8.39 8.37
N ILE A 34 -16.93 -7.21 7.79
CA ILE A 34 -17.83 -6.06 7.87
C ILE A 34 -18.37 -5.80 6.46
N PHE A 35 -19.66 -6.12 6.26
CA PHE A 35 -20.37 -5.86 5.01
C PHE A 35 -21.04 -4.49 4.99
N LYS A 36 -21.47 -4.04 3.81
CA LYS A 36 -22.19 -2.78 3.58
C LYS A 36 -21.47 -1.56 4.17
N SER A 37 -20.15 -1.63 4.29
CA SER A 37 -19.34 -0.56 4.82
C SER A 37 -18.25 -0.16 3.83
N ARG A 38 -17.95 1.13 3.79
CA ARG A 38 -16.91 1.71 2.94
C ARG A 38 -15.90 2.42 3.83
N VAL A 39 -14.63 2.21 3.54
CA VAL A 39 -13.54 3.00 4.11
C VAL A 39 -13.64 4.41 3.56
N ARG A 40 -13.67 5.39 4.46
CA ARG A 40 -13.67 6.82 4.16
C ARG A 40 -12.25 7.38 4.16
N ALA A 41 -11.44 7.00 5.15
CA ALA A 41 -10.07 7.45 5.32
C ALA A 41 -9.22 6.35 5.94
N VAL A 42 -7.92 6.39 5.65
CA VAL A 42 -6.90 5.57 6.31
C VAL A 42 -5.85 6.53 6.82
N THR A 43 -5.61 6.51 8.13
CA THR A 43 -4.53 7.25 8.78
C THR A 43 -3.34 6.32 9.01
N ALA A 44 -2.28 6.81 9.64
CA ALA A 44 -1.13 5.98 10.00
C ALA A 44 -1.49 4.78 10.90
N ARG A 45 -2.58 4.87 11.68
CA ARG A 45 -2.96 3.86 12.69
C ARG A 45 -4.40 3.41 12.63
N THR A 46 -5.25 4.10 11.86
CA THR A 46 -6.69 3.82 11.86
C THR A 46 -7.27 3.70 10.46
N VAL A 47 -8.30 2.87 10.34
CA VAL A 47 -9.18 2.79 9.18
C VAL A 47 -10.54 3.34 9.62
N GLN A 48 -10.95 4.44 9.01
CA GLN A 48 -12.21 5.11 9.31
C GLN A 48 -13.27 4.68 8.29
N LEU A 49 -14.45 4.33 8.78
CA LEU A 49 -15.58 3.89 7.98
C LEU A 49 -16.57 5.03 7.76
N GLY A 50 -17.40 4.89 6.72
CA GLY A 50 -18.38 5.93 6.34
C GLY A 50 -19.47 6.18 7.39
N ASP A 51 -19.68 5.24 8.31
CA ASP A 51 -20.60 5.36 9.45
C ASP A 51 -19.95 5.97 10.70
N GLY A 52 -18.69 6.41 10.62
CA GLY A 52 -17.93 7.02 11.71
C GLY A 52 -17.17 6.03 12.60
N VAL A 53 -17.31 4.71 12.37
CA VAL A 53 -16.53 3.71 13.10
C VAL A 53 -15.05 3.81 12.73
N SER A 54 -14.18 3.81 13.73
CA SER A 54 -12.72 3.80 13.56
C SER A 54 -12.13 2.49 14.06
N LEU A 55 -11.31 1.85 13.23
CA LEU A 55 -10.66 0.57 13.52
C LEU A 55 -9.14 0.76 13.55
N SER A 56 -8.48 0.34 14.63
CA SER A 56 -7.01 0.34 14.67
C SER A 56 -6.45 -0.69 13.68
N ALA A 57 -5.45 -0.28 12.89
CA ALA A 57 -4.75 -1.12 11.94
C ALA A 57 -3.31 -0.65 11.73
N THR A 58 -2.37 -1.60 11.74
CA THR A 58 -0.95 -1.35 11.41
C THR A 58 -0.63 -1.72 9.96
N LEU A 59 -1.40 -2.64 9.37
CA LEU A 59 -1.28 -3.05 7.97
C LEU A 59 -2.65 -2.94 7.30
N VAL A 60 -2.73 -2.13 6.26
CA VAL A 60 -3.91 -1.99 5.43
C VAL A 60 -3.59 -2.54 4.05
N VAL A 61 -4.28 -3.61 3.66
CA VAL A 61 -4.20 -4.17 2.30
C VAL A 61 -5.41 -3.69 1.53
N CYS A 62 -5.20 -2.72 0.64
CA CYS A 62 -6.26 -2.15 -0.18
C CYS A 62 -6.41 -2.94 -1.48
N THR A 63 -7.50 -3.69 -1.60
CA THR A 63 -7.86 -4.46 -2.81
C THR A 63 -9.08 -3.87 -3.52
N VAL A 64 -9.33 -2.57 -3.34
CA VAL A 64 -10.41 -1.86 -4.03
C VAL A 64 -10.11 -1.74 -5.52
N GLY A 65 -11.16 -1.63 -6.33
CA GLY A 65 -11.09 -1.72 -7.78
C GLY A 65 -10.18 -0.70 -8.46
N ASN A 66 -9.96 -0.92 -9.75
CA ASN A 66 -9.06 -0.11 -10.56
C ASN A 66 -9.64 1.28 -10.85
N ALA A 67 -8.74 2.25 -11.02
CA ALA A 67 -9.09 3.58 -11.53
C ALA A 67 -8.65 3.73 -13.00
N PRO A 68 -9.38 4.52 -13.80
CA PRO A 68 -8.94 4.90 -15.14
C PRO A 68 -7.54 5.55 -15.13
N HIS A 69 -6.72 5.24 -16.13
CA HIS A 69 -5.41 5.85 -16.26
C HIS A 69 -5.53 7.35 -16.59
N PRO A 70 -4.81 8.27 -15.90
CA PRO A 70 -4.96 9.71 -16.08
C PRO A 70 -4.82 10.20 -17.52
N GLN A 71 -3.91 9.58 -18.29
CA GLN A 71 -3.72 9.93 -19.71
C GLN A 71 -4.94 9.60 -20.58
N ILE A 72 -5.67 8.51 -20.29
CA ILE A 72 -6.88 8.15 -21.04
C ILE A 72 -7.97 9.18 -20.74
N THR A 73 -8.12 9.54 -19.48
CA THR A 73 -9.07 10.58 -19.06
C THR A 73 -8.75 11.93 -19.70
N ALA A 74 -7.48 12.33 -19.74
CA ALA A 74 -7.04 13.57 -20.38
C ALA A 74 -7.31 13.58 -21.90
N LEU A 75 -7.00 12.47 -22.59
CA LEU A 75 -7.30 12.33 -24.01
C LEU A 75 -8.81 12.34 -24.30
N GLY A 76 -9.61 11.76 -23.42
CA GLY A 76 -11.07 11.81 -23.50
C GLY A 76 -11.62 13.23 -23.32
N ALA A 77 -11.15 13.95 -22.29
CA ALA A 77 -11.57 15.32 -22.01
C ALA A 77 -11.24 16.30 -23.14
N ASN A 78 -10.11 16.09 -23.82
CA ASN A 78 -9.69 16.90 -24.95
C ASN A 78 -10.30 16.45 -26.30
N GLY A 79 -11.21 15.47 -26.29
CA GLY A 79 -11.86 14.95 -27.50
C GLY A 79 -10.97 14.10 -28.41
N GLY A 80 -9.76 13.75 -27.97
CA GLY A 80 -8.81 12.94 -28.74
C GLY A 80 -9.15 11.44 -28.76
N LEU A 81 -9.93 10.96 -27.79
CA LEU A 81 -10.46 9.60 -27.74
C LEU A 81 -11.91 9.58 -27.28
N PRO A 82 -12.78 8.71 -27.85
CA PRO A 82 -14.10 8.49 -27.28
C PRO A 82 -13.94 7.72 -25.96
N VAL A 83 -14.28 8.36 -24.85
CA VAL A 83 -14.14 7.79 -23.51
C VAL A 83 -15.48 7.79 -22.79
N GLU A 84 -15.85 6.65 -22.21
CA GLU A 84 -17.02 6.50 -21.36
C GLU A 84 -16.59 5.93 -20.00
N ARG A 85 -16.92 6.64 -18.91
CA ARG A 85 -16.53 6.26 -17.53
C ARG A 85 -15.03 5.94 -17.40
N GLY A 86 -14.18 6.70 -18.10
CA GLY A 86 -12.72 6.54 -18.08
C GLY A 86 -12.17 5.40 -18.94
N LYS A 87 -12.99 4.77 -19.77
CA LYS A 87 -12.56 3.70 -20.69
C LYS A 87 -12.75 4.08 -22.14
N VAL A 88 -11.84 3.65 -23.00
CA VAL A 88 -11.90 3.89 -24.45
C VAL A 88 -13.03 3.09 -25.07
N VAL A 89 -13.94 3.75 -25.78
CA VAL A 89 -15.09 3.12 -26.43
C VAL A 89 -14.64 2.43 -27.72
N VAL A 90 -14.82 1.11 -27.79
CA VAL A 90 -14.45 0.30 -28.94
C VAL A 90 -15.65 -0.45 -29.53
N GLY A 91 -15.56 -0.78 -30.81
CA GLY A 91 -16.46 -1.75 -31.44
C GLY A 91 -16.14 -3.19 -31.02
N SER A 92 -16.94 -4.15 -31.50
CA SER A 92 -16.72 -5.58 -31.22
C SER A 92 -15.41 -6.13 -31.79
N SER A 93 -14.77 -5.42 -32.71
CA SER A 93 -13.44 -5.75 -33.25
C SER A 93 -12.28 -5.24 -32.39
N GLY A 94 -12.56 -4.42 -31.36
CA GLY A 94 -11.55 -3.71 -30.56
C GLY A 94 -11.01 -2.43 -31.20
N GLN A 95 -11.51 -2.05 -32.38
CA GLN A 95 -11.20 -0.76 -33.01
C GLN A 95 -11.97 0.36 -32.29
N VAL A 96 -11.29 1.49 -32.05
CA VAL A 96 -11.88 2.65 -31.37
C VAL A 96 -12.96 3.29 -32.24
N LYS A 97 -14.09 3.65 -31.63
CA LYS A 97 -15.22 4.21 -32.37
C LYS A 97 -14.84 5.56 -32.99
N GLY A 98 -14.96 5.67 -34.31
CA GLY A 98 -14.63 6.90 -35.05
C GLY A 98 -13.15 7.06 -35.42
N LEU A 99 -12.26 6.13 -35.03
CA LEU A 99 -10.84 6.16 -35.37
C LEU A 99 -10.43 4.86 -36.05
N SER A 100 -9.94 4.94 -37.28
CA SER A 100 -9.59 3.76 -38.09
C SER A 100 -8.26 3.12 -37.69
N ASN A 101 -7.36 3.89 -37.09
CA ASN A 101 -5.98 3.53 -36.77
C ASN A 101 -5.70 3.40 -35.26
N VAL A 102 -6.75 3.30 -34.43
CA VAL A 102 -6.62 3.17 -32.98
C VAL A 102 -7.42 1.96 -32.50
N TRP A 103 -6.83 1.18 -31.58
CA TRP A 103 -7.43 0.01 -30.96
C TRP A 103 -7.25 0.05 -29.45
N SER A 104 -8.16 -0.60 -28.72
CA SER A 104 -8.06 -0.74 -27.26
C SER A 104 -8.58 -2.11 -26.81
N ALA A 105 -8.01 -2.62 -25.72
CA ALA A 105 -8.32 -3.93 -25.14
C ALA A 105 -8.01 -3.95 -23.64
N GLY A 106 -8.56 -4.92 -22.92
CA GLY A 106 -8.39 -5.06 -21.47
C GLY A 106 -9.17 -4.00 -20.69
N ASP A 107 -8.70 -3.72 -19.47
CA ASP A 107 -9.45 -2.94 -18.48
C ASP A 107 -9.68 -1.48 -18.89
N CYS A 108 -8.81 -0.94 -19.76
CA CYS A 108 -8.93 0.41 -20.27
C CYS A 108 -9.93 0.56 -21.44
N ALA A 109 -10.56 -0.53 -21.88
CA ALA A 109 -11.53 -0.54 -22.97
C ALA A 109 -12.95 -0.81 -22.47
N ALA A 110 -13.91 -0.01 -22.94
CA ALA A 110 -15.33 -0.33 -22.88
C ALA A 110 -15.63 -1.32 -24.02
N PHE A 111 -15.20 -2.58 -23.82
CA PHE A 111 -15.25 -3.61 -24.85
C PHE A 111 -16.61 -4.31 -24.84
N PRO A 112 -17.43 -4.23 -25.91
CA PRO A 112 -18.77 -4.78 -25.89
C PRO A 112 -18.74 -6.32 -25.86
N LYS A 113 -19.64 -6.89 -25.08
CA LYS A 113 -19.85 -8.34 -24.99
C LYS A 113 -20.94 -8.77 -25.97
N SER A 114 -20.84 -10.00 -26.48
CA SER A 114 -21.78 -10.51 -27.50
C SER A 114 -23.21 -10.70 -27.01
N ASP A 115 -23.41 -10.86 -25.69
CA ASP A 115 -24.71 -11.03 -25.04
C ASP A 115 -25.23 -9.74 -24.38
N GLY A 116 -24.59 -8.60 -24.65
CA GLY A 116 -24.96 -7.30 -24.11
C GLY A 116 -24.05 -6.81 -22.98
N GLY A 117 -23.99 -5.50 -22.82
CA GLY A 117 -23.07 -4.84 -21.87
C GLY A 117 -21.61 -4.94 -22.29
N ASN A 118 -20.72 -4.70 -21.33
CA ASN A 118 -19.27 -4.71 -21.52
C ASN A 118 -18.62 -5.98 -20.94
N CYS A 119 -17.52 -6.40 -21.55
CA CYS A 119 -16.68 -7.47 -21.04
C CYS A 119 -16.14 -7.11 -19.64
N PRO A 120 -16.05 -8.07 -18.71
CA PRO A 120 -15.48 -7.83 -17.39
C PRO A 120 -13.95 -7.62 -17.47
N GLU A 121 -13.43 -6.89 -16.50
CA GLU A 121 -12.01 -6.53 -16.32
C GLU A 121 -11.22 -7.72 -15.75
N THR A 122 -11.04 -8.77 -16.55
CA THR A 122 -10.26 -9.93 -16.14
C THR A 122 -9.20 -10.28 -17.15
N ALA A 123 -8.08 -10.84 -16.66
CA ALA A 123 -7.00 -11.32 -17.50
C ALA A 123 -7.48 -12.29 -18.60
N GLN A 124 -8.53 -13.07 -18.34
CA GLN A 124 -9.10 -14.00 -19.30
C GLN A 124 -9.67 -13.31 -20.55
N PHE A 125 -10.32 -12.16 -20.35
CA PHE A 125 -10.85 -11.33 -21.42
C PHE A 125 -9.73 -10.52 -22.07
N ALA A 126 -8.88 -9.86 -21.27
CA ALA A 126 -7.76 -9.06 -21.77
C ALA A 126 -6.83 -9.85 -22.70
N MET A 127 -6.42 -11.06 -22.32
CA MET A 127 -5.56 -11.92 -23.16
C MET A 127 -6.21 -12.27 -24.50
N ARG A 128 -7.52 -12.54 -24.52
CA ARG A 128 -8.25 -12.89 -25.75
C ARG A 128 -8.52 -11.68 -26.62
N GLN A 129 -8.86 -10.55 -26.00
CA GLN A 129 -9.02 -9.27 -26.68
C GLN A 129 -7.71 -8.84 -27.33
N GLY A 130 -6.58 -8.96 -26.63
CA GLY A 130 -5.25 -8.68 -27.19
C GLY A 130 -4.94 -9.54 -28.41
N ALA A 131 -5.17 -10.86 -28.32
CA ALA A 131 -4.98 -11.77 -29.46
C ALA A 131 -5.91 -11.45 -30.66
N LEU A 132 -7.14 -11.02 -30.40
CA LEU A 132 -8.08 -10.58 -31.44
C LEU A 132 -7.60 -9.26 -32.08
N VAL A 133 -7.29 -8.26 -31.27
CA VAL A 133 -6.86 -6.93 -31.72
C VAL A 133 -5.61 -7.05 -32.59
N ALA A 134 -4.63 -7.86 -32.19
CA ALA A 134 -3.44 -8.11 -33.01
C ALA A 134 -3.80 -8.66 -34.41
N LYS A 135 -4.72 -9.63 -34.49
CA LYS A 135 -5.19 -10.20 -35.77
C LYS A 135 -5.96 -9.17 -36.59
N ASN A 136 -6.76 -8.33 -35.95
CA ASN A 136 -7.55 -7.30 -36.61
C ASN A 136 -6.69 -6.14 -37.12
N ILE A 137 -5.63 -5.75 -36.40
CA ILE A 137 -4.63 -4.79 -36.88
C ILE A 137 -3.97 -5.33 -38.15
N ALA A 138 -3.50 -6.58 -38.14
CA ALA A 138 -2.91 -7.21 -39.33
C ALA A 138 -3.91 -7.32 -40.50
N ALA A 139 -5.17 -7.64 -40.23
CA ALA A 139 -6.23 -7.68 -41.23
C ALA A 139 -6.50 -6.29 -41.84
N SER A 140 -6.48 -5.23 -41.02
CA SER A 140 -6.67 -3.85 -41.46
C SER A 140 -5.60 -3.42 -42.47
N PHE A 141 -4.32 -3.74 -42.21
CA PHE A 141 -3.24 -3.47 -43.16
C PHE A 141 -3.38 -4.25 -44.48
N ALA A 142 -3.99 -5.44 -44.43
CA ALA A 142 -4.21 -6.28 -45.60
C ALA A 142 -5.56 -6.03 -46.31
N GLY A 143 -6.33 -5.01 -45.90
CA GLY A 143 -7.66 -4.73 -46.46
C GLY A 143 -8.70 -5.83 -46.23
N ARG A 144 -8.51 -6.68 -45.20
CA ARG A 144 -9.39 -7.80 -44.87
C ARG A 144 -10.43 -7.38 -43.82
N PRO A 145 -11.64 -8.00 -43.81
CA PRO A 145 -12.66 -7.68 -42.83
C PRO A 145 -12.22 -8.02 -41.40
N LEU A 146 -12.57 -7.12 -40.46
CA LEU A 146 -12.28 -7.30 -39.03
C LEU A 146 -13.19 -8.36 -38.42
N LYS A 147 -12.66 -9.14 -37.47
CA LYS A 147 -13.43 -10.16 -36.75
C LYS A 147 -13.97 -9.62 -35.42
N PRO A 148 -15.20 -9.97 -35.03
CA PRO A 148 -15.76 -9.57 -33.75
C PRO A 148 -15.24 -10.47 -32.61
N PHE A 149 -15.22 -9.92 -31.40
CA PHE A 149 -14.95 -10.64 -30.16
C PHE A 149 -16.16 -11.49 -29.77
N ARG A 150 -15.94 -12.79 -29.62
CA ARG A 150 -16.94 -13.79 -29.25
C ARG A 150 -16.34 -14.70 -28.20
N PHE A 151 -16.40 -14.29 -26.95
CA PHE A 151 -15.94 -15.10 -25.84
C PHE A 151 -16.87 -14.94 -24.64
N THR A 152 -17.35 -16.07 -24.17
CA THR A 152 -18.08 -16.21 -22.91
C THR A 152 -17.11 -16.82 -21.90
N GLY A 153 -17.06 -16.24 -20.69
CA GLY A 153 -16.11 -16.66 -19.65
C GLY A 153 -16.14 -18.17 -19.39
N LEU A 154 -14.99 -18.79 -19.13
CA LEU A 154 -14.93 -20.24 -18.87
C LEU A 154 -15.40 -20.63 -17.45
N GLY A 155 -15.58 -19.64 -16.59
CA GLY A 155 -15.80 -19.82 -15.17
C GLY A 155 -14.81 -19.04 -14.32
N GLU A 156 -15.04 -19.07 -13.02
CA GLU A 156 -14.32 -18.28 -12.03
C GLU A 156 -13.90 -19.19 -10.87
N LEU A 157 -12.71 -18.91 -10.31
CA LEU A 157 -12.17 -19.66 -9.19
C LEU A 157 -11.53 -18.68 -8.20
N ALA A 158 -11.76 -18.91 -6.91
CA ALA A 158 -11.14 -18.13 -5.83
C ALA A 158 -10.62 -19.09 -4.74
N THR A 159 -9.39 -18.86 -4.30
CA THR A 159 -8.84 -19.55 -3.12
C THR A 159 -9.24 -18.79 -1.86
N ILE A 160 -9.57 -19.53 -0.80
CA ILE A 160 -9.97 -18.96 0.51
C ILE A 160 -8.82 -19.03 1.51
N GLY A 161 -7.98 -20.06 1.41
CA GLY A 161 -6.92 -20.38 2.38
C GLY A 161 -7.15 -21.73 3.05
N HIS A 162 -6.15 -22.26 3.77
CA HIS A 162 -6.21 -23.54 4.49
C HIS A 162 -6.82 -24.70 3.67
N ARG A 163 -6.37 -24.88 2.42
CA ARG A 163 -6.85 -25.93 1.50
C ARG A 163 -8.35 -25.83 1.15
N LYS A 164 -8.97 -24.66 1.31
CA LYS A 164 -10.34 -24.37 0.86
C LYS A 164 -10.32 -23.40 -0.32
N ALA A 165 -11.16 -23.67 -1.31
CA ALA A 165 -11.42 -22.78 -2.44
C ALA A 165 -12.88 -22.89 -2.88
N VAL A 166 -13.28 -22.04 -3.81
CA VAL A 166 -14.55 -22.12 -4.54
C VAL A 166 -14.29 -21.98 -6.03
N ALA A 167 -15.07 -22.71 -6.82
CA ALA A 167 -14.98 -22.69 -8.27
C ALA A 167 -16.36 -22.81 -8.89
N GLN A 168 -16.62 -22.03 -9.93
CA GLN A 168 -17.78 -22.17 -10.79
C GLN A 168 -17.29 -22.32 -12.22
N VAL A 169 -17.42 -23.52 -12.78
CA VAL A 169 -16.84 -23.88 -14.08
C VAL A 169 -17.92 -24.54 -14.94
N PHE A 170 -18.16 -24.01 -16.14
CA PHE A 170 -19.24 -24.45 -17.04
C PHE A 170 -20.62 -24.59 -16.35
N GLY A 171 -20.92 -23.70 -15.39
CA GLY A 171 -22.18 -23.70 -14.63
C GLY A 171 -22.22 -24.64 -13.42
N MET A 172 -21.25 -25.55 -13.28
CA MET A 172 -21.11 -26.41 -12.10
C MET A 172 -20.39 -25.68 -10.97
N ARG A 173 -20.80 -25.94 -9.72
CA ARG A 173 -20.28 -25.29 -8.51
C ARG A 173 -19.49 -26.30 -7.68
N PHE A 174 -18.28 -25.93 -7.30
CA PHE A 174 -17.39 -26.75 -6.47
C PHE A 174 -16.90 -25.90 -5.29
N SER A 175 -16.71 -26.54 -4.14
CA SER A 175 -16.19 -25.89 -2.93
C SER A 175 -15.26 -26.82 -2.14
N GLY A 176 -14.55 -26.24 -1.17
CA GLY A 176 -13.67 -26.97 -0.27
C GLY A 176 -12.41 -27.51 -0.94
N ILE A 177 -12.00 -28.72 -0.54
CA ILE A 177 -10.73 -29.31 -0.96
C ILE A 177 -10.73 -29.70 -2.45
N ILE A 178 -11.88 -30.12 -2.99
CA ILE A 178 -12.03 -30.46 -4.41
C ILE A 178 -11.80 -29.21 -5.27
N ALA A 179 -12.48 -28.10 -4.92
CA ALA A 179 -12.25 -26.83 -5.60
C ALA A 179 -10.81 -26.34 -5.43
N TRP A 180 -10.16 -26.63 -4.30
CA TRP A 180 -8.77 -26.24 -4.05
C TRP A 180 -7.79 -27.02 -4.95
N PHE A 181 -8.00 -28.32 -5.15
CA PHE A 181 -7.24 -29.09 -6.13
C PHE A 181 -7.49 -28.60 -7.56
N MET A 182 -8.76 -28.32 -7.93
CA MET A 182 -9.09 -27.74 -9.24
C MET A 182 -8.35 -26.41 -9.46
N TRP A 183 -8.35 -25.53 -8.46
CA TRP A 183 -7.64 -24.25 -8.52
C TRP A 183 -6.14 -24.46 -8.77
N ARG A 184 -5.48 -25.33 -8.00
CA ARG A 184 -4.04 -25.63 -8.17
C ARG A 184 -3.75 -26.18 -9.57
N SER A 185 -4.52 -27.16 -10.03
CA SER A 185 -4.33 -27.77 -11.35
C SER A 185 -4.49 -26.77 -12.50
N ILE A 186 -5.55 -25.95 -12.47
CA ILE A 186 -5.82 -24.98 -13.54
C ILE A 186 -4.74 -23.89 -13.59
N TYR A 187 -4.33 -23.35 -12.44
CA TYR A 187 -3.30 -22.31 -12.39
C TYR A 187 -1.93 -22.85 -12.80
N LEU A 188 -1.60 -24.07 -12.40
CA LEU A 188 -0.38 -24.74 -12.83
C LEU A 188 -0.35 -24.95 -14.35
N MET A 189 -1.47 -25.39 -14.95
CA MET A 189 -1.55 -25.53 -16.41
C MET A 189 -1.34 -24.20 -17.15
N LYS A 190 -1.84 -23.09 -16.59
CA LYS A 190 -1.76 -21.74 -17.16
C LYS A 190 -0.38 -21.07 -17.03
N LEU A 191 0.50 -21.55 -16.15
CA LEU A 191 1.85 -20.98 -16.01
C LEU A 191 2.66 -21.18 -17.30
N PRO A 192 3.40 -20.16 -17.77
CA PRO A 192 4.32 -20.32 -18.90
C PRO A 192 5.61 -21.04 -18.45
N GLY A 193 6.13 -21.94 -19.29
CA GLY A 193 7.37 -22.68 -19.05
C GLY A 193 7.19 -23.93 -18.18
N PHE A 194 7.95 -24.99 -18.48
CA PHE A 194 7.91 -26.25 -17.72
C PHE A 194 8.72 -26.16 -16.42
N ASP A 195 9.84 -25.45 -16.46
CA ASP A 195 10.69 -25.13 -15.31
C ASP A 195 9.92 -24.40 -14.20
N ARG A 196 9.12 -23.39 -14.56
CA ARG A 196 8.30 -22.63 -13.62
C ARG A 196 7.19 -23.50 -13.03
N LYS A 197 6.58 -24.38 -13.84
CA LYS A 197 5.58 -25.34 -13.36
C LYS A 197 6.17 -26.29 -12.33
N LEU A 198 7.33 -26.90 -12.62
CA LEU A 198 8.00 -27.81 -11.69
C LEU A 198 8.37 -27.12 -10.38
N ARG A 199 8.91 -25.90 -10.44
CA ARG A 199 9.26 -25.12 -9.25
C ARG A 199 8.02 -24.88 -8.37
N VAL A 200 6.94 -24.39 -8.97
CA VAL A 200 5.69 -24.12 -8.23
C VAL A 200 5.12 -25.41 -7.67
N MET A 201 5.15 -26.52 -8.41
CA MET A 201 4.72 -27.83 -7.90
C MET A 201 5.54 -28.29 -6.69
N ALA A 202 6.86 -28.18 -6.76
CA ALA A 202 7.75 -28.58 -5.67
C ALA A 202 7.47 -27.73 -4.42
N GLU A 203 7.43 -26.41 -4.57
CA GLU A 203 7.11 -25.47 -3.47
C GLU A 203 5.76 -25.80 -2.82
N TRP A 204 4.71 -25.92 -3.64
CA TRP A 204 3.37 -26.29 -3.22
C TRP A 204 3.27 -27.67 -2.55
N THR A 205 4.21 -28.58 -2.84
CA THR A 205 4.31 -29.90 -2.22
C THR A 205 5.03 -29.80 -0.89
N PHE A 206 6.12 -29.03 -0.81
CA PHE A 206 6.82 -28.74 0.44
C PHE A 206 5.93 -28.00 1.45
N GLU A 207 5.10 -27.05 1.01
CA GLU A 207 4.10 -26.37 1.85
C GLU A 207 3.09 -27.32 2.54
N LEU A 208 2.96 -28.58 2.07
CA LEU A 208 2.11 -29.57 2.75
C LEU A 208 2.76 -30.13 4.02
N PHE A 209 4.09 -30.15 4.06
CA PHE A 209 4.89 -30.77 5.11
C PHE A 209 5.61 -29.75 5.99
N PHE A 210 5.88 -28.55 5.46
CA PHE A 210 6.65 -27.50 6.13
C PHE A 210 5.84 -26.20 6.20
N PRO A 211 5.98 -25.43 7.29
CA PRO A 211 5.41 -24.09 7.36
C PRO A 211 6.03 -23.20 6.28
N ARG A 212 5.29 -22.17 5.85
CA ARG A 212 5.82 -21.17 4.93
C ARG A 212 6.98 -20.44 5.57
N ASP A 213 8.05 -20.31 4.82
CA ASP A 213 9.16 -19.44 5.20
C ASP A 213 8.71 -17.98 5.07
N ILE A 214 8.73 -17.24 6.18
CA ILE A 214 8.41 -15.82 6.22
C ILE A 214 9.75 -15.09 6.32
N ASN A 215 10.44 -15.00 5.19
CA ASN A 215 11.58 -14.09 5.09
C ASN A 215 11.04 -12.67 5.10
N LEU A 216 11.33 -11.94 6.18
CA LEU A 216 11.02 -10.52 6.28
C LEU A 216 11.93 -9.77 5.30
N LEU A 217 11.44 -9.60 4.07
CA LEU A 217 12.06 -8.68 3.14
C LEU A 217 12.04 -7.29 3.79
N THR A 218 13.21 -6.65 3.87
CA THR A 218 13.30 -5.28 4.36
C THR A 218 12.28 -4.43 3.61
N PRO A 219 11.34 -3.77 4.30
CA PRO A 219 10.32 -2.99 3.64
C PRO A 219 10.99 -1.95 2.74
N SER A 220 10.83 -2.11 1.44
CA SER A 220 11.26 -1.13 0.46
C SER A 220 10.11 -0.16 0.31
N PHE A 221 10.27 1.07 0.79
CA PHE A 221 9.29 2.12 0.54
C PHE A 221 9.11 2.26 -0.97
N SER A 222 7.86 2.20 -1.44
CA SER A 222 7.55 2.36 -2.87
C SER A 222 7.85 3.78 -3.36
N SER A 223 7.85 4.75 -2.44
CA SER A 223 8.26 6.13 -2.69
C SER A 223 9.18 6.60 -1.55
N PRO A 224 10.34 7.20 -1.86
CA PRO A 224 11.22 7.83 -0.88
C PRO A 224 10.59 8.95 -0.05
N LEU A 225 9.51 9.52 -0.59
CA LEU A 225 8.80 10.65 -0.02
C LEU A 225 7.30 10.37 -0.12
N GLY A 226 6.60 10.45 1.00
CA GLY A 226 5.17 10.16 1.09
C GLY A 226 4.44 11.23 1.88
N GLU A 227 3.20 11.53 1.48
CA GLU A 227 2.29 12.31 2.32
C GLU A 227 1.55 11.37 3.28
N MET A 228 1.34 11.84 4.51
CA MET A 228 0.65 11.12 5.57
C MET A 228 -0.37 12.03 6.23
N HIS A 229 -1.50 11.44 6.63
CA HIS A 229 -2.58 12.11 7.35
C HIS A 229 -2.75 11.48 8.72
N LEU A 230 -2.89 12.33 9.74
CA LEU A 230 -3.16 11.96 11.13
C LEU A 230 -4.40 12.71 11.62
N GLU A 231 -5.29 11.99 12.33
CA GLU A 231 -6.38 12.63 13.07
C GLU A 231 -5.98 13.03 14.49
N PRO A 232 -6.75 13.91 15.16
CA PRO A 232 -6.52 14.23 16.57
C PRO A 232 -6.49 12.95 17.43
N GLY A 233 -5.40 12.76 18.17
CA GLY A 233 -5.15 11.59 19.01
C GLY A 233 -4.44 10.42 18.31
N ASP A 234 -4.22 10.47 16.99
CA ASP A 234 -3.41 9.45 16.32
C ASP A 234 -1.94 9.56 16.76
N SER A 235 -1.41 8.44 17.26
CA SER A 235 0.02 8.31 17.55
C SER A 235 0.79 7.89 16.29
N LEU A 236 1.75 8.70 15.88
CA LEU A 236 2.59 8.44 14.71
C LEU A 236 3.60 7.32 14.98
N PHE A 237 4.23 7.34 16.15
CA PHE A 237 5.14 6.30 16.62
C PHE A 237 5.23 6.32 18.16
N HIS A 238 5.70 5.21 18.71
CA HIS A 238 5.96 5.06 20.14
C HIS A 238 7.45 4.95 20.46
N ALA A 239 7.81 5.35 21.68
CA ALA A 239 9.15 5.13 22.19
C ALA A 239 9.51 3.63 22.16
N GLY A 240 10.71 3.31 21.67
CA GLY A 240 11.20 1.94 21.47
C GLY A 240 10.93 1.36 20.07
N GLU A 241 10.06 1.97 19.27
CA GLU A 241 9.85 1.53 17.88
C GLU A 241 11.03 1.93 16.96
N PRO A 242 11.35 1.14 15.91
CA PRO A 242 12.39 1.50 14.95
C PRO A 242 12.06 2.79 14.19
N ALA A 243 13.04 3.70 14.09
CA ALA A 243 12.94 4.92 13.33
C ALA A 243 13.20 4.67 11.84
N GLN A 244 12.17 4.90 11.03
CA GLN A 244 12.22 4.61 9.59
C GLN A 244 12.19 5.85 8.71
N SER A 245 11.70 6.99 9.20
CA SER A 245 11.48 8.19 8.40
C SER A 245 11.68 9.48 9.19
N LEU A 246 12.12 10.53 8.51
CA LEU A 246 12.04 11.91 8.99
C LEU A 246 10.66 12.45 8.64
N TYR A 247 10.04 13.22 9.53
CA TYR A 247 8.73 13.83 9.27
C TYR A 247 8.85 15.36 9.23
N ALA A 248 8.16 15.98 8.29
CA ALA A 248 7.95 17.42 8.22
C ALA A 248 6.45 17.72 8.25
N VAL A 249 6.04 18.70 9.06
CA VAL A 249 4.63 19.06 9.23
C VAL A 249 4.25 20.05 8.14
N LYS A 250 3.29 19.68 7.29
CA LYS A 250 2.74 20.54 6.24
C LYS A 250 1.58 21.38 6.79
N LYS A 251 0.71 20.76 7.59
CA LYS A 251 -0.41 21.37 8.30
C LYS A 251 -0.68 20.66 9.62
N GLY A 252 -1.27 21.37 10.58
CA GLY A 252 -1.62 20.82 11.89
C GLY A 252 -0.45 20.87 12.88
N ASN A 253 -0.52 20.04 13.91
CA ASN A 253 0.45 20.01 14.99
C ASN A 253 0.63 18.59 15.57
N VAL A 254 1.89 18.23 15.82
CA VAL A 254 2.27 16.95 16.42
C VAL A 254 3.09 17.20 17.67
N ASN A 255 2.60 16.70 18.81
CA ASN A 255 3.34 16.73 20.07
C ASN A 255 4.25 15.52 20.19
N ILE A 256 5.51 15.78 20.53
CA ILE A 256 6.52 14.79 20.89
C ILE A 256 6.63 14.78 22.40
N THR A 257 6.29 13.67 23.03
CA THR A 257 6.22 13.54 24.49
C THR A 257 7.19 12.50 25.03
N ASP A 258 7.71 12.73 26.23
CA ASP A 258 8.48 11.74 26.97
C ASP A 258 7.60 10.67 27.63
N ALA A 259 8.24 9.70 28.30
CA ALA A 259 7.56 8.60 28.97
C ALA A 259 6.66 9.07 30.14
N GLN A 260 6.85 10.30 30.63
CA GLN A 260 6.05 10.93 31.66
C GLN A 260 4.90 11.76 31.07
N GLY A 261 4.78 11.82 29.74
CA GLY A 261 3.77 12.59 29.02
C GLY A 261 4.09 14.09 28.94
N GLN A 262 5.30 14.53 29.31
CA GLN A 262 5.70 15.92 29.14
C GLN A 262 6.05 16.20 27.67
N ILE A 263 5.61 17.35 27.16
CA ILE A 263 5.87 17.76 25.79
C ILE A 263 7.33 18.23 25.68
N VAL A 264 8.12 17.47 24.94
CA VAL A 264 9.51 17.77 24.61
C VAL A 264 9.59 18.71 23.40
N LYS A 265 8.65 18.55 22.44
CA LYS A 265 8.52 19.42 21.27
C LYS A 265 7.07 19.40 20.76
N ALA A 266 6.53 20.56 20.43
CA ALA A 266 5.31 20.68 19.63
C ALA A 266 5.72 21.09 18.22
N ALA A 267 5.54 20.21 17.23
CA ALA A 267 5.96 20.45 15.84
C ALA A 267 4.78 20.99 15.03
N GLY A 268 4.85 22.27 14.66
CA GLY A 268 3.87 22.96 13.81
C GLY A 268 4.29 23.04 12.33
N PRO A 269 3.49 23.72 11.47
CA PRO A 269 3.75 23.79 10.03
C PRO A 269 5.14 24.34 9.69
N GLY A 270 5.86 23.63 8.82
CA GLY A 270 7.23 23.94 8.41
C GLY A 270 8.31 23.33 9.33
N GLU A 271 7.94 22.83 10.50
CA GLU A 271 8.87 22.16 11.40
C GLU A 271 9.01 20.68 11.06
N HIS A 272 10.15 20.11 11.46
CA HIS A 272 10.49 18.70 11.25
C HIS A 272 10.88 18.03 12.55
N PHE A 273 10.84 16.70 12.53
CA PHE A 273 11.29 15.87 13.64
C PHE A 273 11.65 14.47 13.19
N GLY A 274 12.51 13.85 13.99
CA GLY A 274 12.94 12.46 13.87
C GLY A 274 14.34 12.26 13.29
N GLU A 275 14.99 13.34 12.91
CA GLU A 275 16.40 13.39 12.49
C GLU A 275 17.34 12.77 13.52
N ARG A 276 17.07 13.00 14.82
CA ARG A 276 17.90 12.47 15.91
C ARG A 276 17.96 10.95 15.85
N ALA A 277 16.81 10.29 15.86
CA ALA A 277 16.73 8.84 15.84
C ALA A 277 17.38 8.26 14.57
N LEU A 278 17.21 8.92 13.43
CA LEU A 278 17.84 8.48 12.18
C LEU A 278 19.36 8.65 12.16
N LEU A 279 19.89 9.69 12.80
CA LEU A 279 21.33 9.95 12.90
C LEU A 279 22.01 9.15 14.02
N SER A 280 21.26 8.61 14.99
CA SER A 280 21.75 7.81 16.12
C SER A 280 21.63 6.29 15.87
N ASP A 281 21.04 5.59 16.83
CA ASP A 281 20.78 4.16 16.92
C ASP A 281 19.55 3.68 16.11
N GLY A 282 18.78 4.58 15.51
CA GLY A 282 17.61 4.21 14.72
C GLY A 282 16.38 3.84 15.56
N ILE A 283 16.24 4.36 16.77
CA ILE A 283 15.12 4.05 17.68
C ILE A 283 14.42 5.34 18.11
N TRP A 284 13.09 5.34 18.11
CA TRP A 284 12.29 6.43 18.68
C TRP A 284 12.45 6.48 20.19
N ARG A 285 12.79 7.66 20.73
CA ARG A 285 12.98 7.86 22.18
C ARG A 285 11.78 8.51 22.87
N PHE A 286 10.83 9.00 22.07
CA PHE A 286 9.67 9.76 22.48
C PHE A 286 8.45 9.24 21.74
N ASP A 287 7.26 9.50 22.26
CA ASP A 287 6.00 9.29 21.56
C ASP A 287 5.68 10.50 20.70
N ALA A 288 5.10 10.31 19.52
CA ALA A 288 4.59 11.40 18.69
C ALA A 288 3.08 11.24 18.50
N THR A 289 2.30 12.26 18.84
CA THR A 289 0.83 12.25 18.76
C THR A 289 0.30 13.53 18.13
N ALA A 290 -0.59 13.41 17.15
CA ALA A 290 -1.25 14.55 16.53
C ALA A 290 -2.29 15.16 17.49
N THR A 291 -2.22 16.46 17.75
CA THR A 291 -3.21 17.15 18.59
C THR A 291 -4.43 17.62 17.80
N GLU A 292 -4.27 17.74 16.48
CA GLU A 292 -5.31 18.14 15.53
C GLU A 292 -5.14 17.39 14.22
N SER A 293 -6.07 17.58 13.28
CA SER A 293 -5.97 17.00 11.94
C SER A 293 -4.72 17.53 11.23
N SER A 294 -3.77 16.63 10.94
CA SER A 294 -2.41 16.99 10.55
C SER A 294 -1.97 16.28 9.27
N GLU A 295 -1.37 17.04 8.35
CA GLU A 295 -0.75 16.54 7.12
C GLU A 295 0.77 16.57 7.30
N LEU A 296 1.43 15.43 7.14
CA LEU A 296 2.88 15.28 7.24
C LEU A 296 3.48 14.84 5.91
N VAL A 297 4.74 15.19 5.71
CA VAL A 297 5.60 14.61 4.68
C VAL A 297 6.60 13.71 5.37
N ALA A 298 6.59 12.42 5.03
CA ALA A 298 7.55 11.43 5.49
C ALA A 298 8.64 11.24 4.44
N ILE A 299 9.90 11.37 4.84
CA ILE A 299 11.08 11.09 4.02
C ILE A 299 11.73 9.83 4.58
N ASP A 300 11.92 8.81 3.75
CA ASP A 300 12.53 7.56 4.23
C ASP A 300 13.95 7.81 4.76
N GLY A 301 14.34 7.02 5.75
CA GLY A 301 15.59 7.21 6.47
C GLY A 301 16.84 7.05 5.60
N GLN A 302 16.79 6.26 4.52
CA GLN A 302 17.92 6.07 3.61
C GLN A 302 18.11 7.29 2.71
N THR A 303 17.02 7.85 2.19
CA THR A 303 17.02 9.11 1.44
C THR A 303 17.45 10.28 2.32
N PHE A 304 16.92 10.38 3.54
CA PHE A 304 17.35 11.39 4.50
C PHE A 304 18.87 11.32 4.77
N LYS A 305 19.39 10.13 5.09
CA LYS A 305 20.83 9.92 5.33
C LYS A 305 21.68 10.28 4.12
N THR A 306 21.19 9.98 2.91
CA THR A 306 21.87 10.32 1.66
C THR A 306 21.92 11.83 1.47
N LEU A 307 20.80 12.54 1.69
CA LEU A 307 20.72 14.00 1.60
C LEU A 307 21.61 14.69 2.63
N ALA A 308 21.53 14.28 3.89
CA ALA A 308 22.35 14.84 4.96
C ALA A 308 23.84 14.70 4.64
N LYS A 309 24.31 13.50 4.29
CA LYS A 309 25.73 13.28 3.94
C LYS A 309 26.20 14.03 2.69
N SER A 310 25.31 14.24 1.73
CA SER A 310 25.67 14.86 0.45
C SER A 310 25.68 16.38 0.52
N ILE A 311 24.98 16.98 1.49
CA ILE A 311 24.82 18.43 1.64
C ILE A 311 25.32 18.81 3.04
N GLY A 312 26.58 19.24 3.14
CA GLY A 312 27.22 19.51 4.44
C GLY A 312 26.49 20.53 5.32
N SER A 313 25.80 21.52 4.72
CA SER A 313 24.97 22.47 5.46
C SER A 313 23.74 21.81 6.11
N LEU A 314 23.16 20.79 5.46
CA LEU A 314 22.05 20.03 6.02
C LEU A 314 22.51 19.07 7.11
N ASP A 315 23.64 18.39 6.96
CA ASP A 315 24.21 17.56 8.05
C ASP A 315 24.45 18.40 9.31
N ALA A 316 25.06 19.57 9.16
CA ALA A 316 25.28 20.49 10.29
C ALA A 316 23.98 20.96 10.94
N LEU A 317 22.98 21.32 10.13
CA LEU A 317 21.66 21.74 10.63
C LEU A 317 20.98 20.61 11.42
N PHE A 318 20.89 19.41 10.84
CA PHE A 318 20.20 18.28 11.48
C PHE A 318 20.94 17.75 12.71
N ARG A 319 22.28 17.83 12.75
CA ARG A 319 23.03 17.52 13.97
C ARG A 319 22.78 18.56 15.06
N GLY A 320 22.71 19.84 14.70
CA GLY A 320 22.39 20.91 15.64
C GLY A 320 21.00 20.74 16.28
N THR A 321 19.98 20.42 15.48
CA THR A 321 18.62 20.18 16.00
C THR A 321 18.52 18.87 16.77
N ALA A 322 19.25 17.82 16.36
CA ALA A 322 19.29 16.54 17.07
C ALA A 322 19.86 16.64 18.50
N GLN A 323 20.75 17.61 18.76
CA GLN A 323 21.33 17.85 20.08
C GLN A 323 20.45 18.71 20.99
N GLN A 324 19.38 19.31 20.48
CA GLN A 324 18.57 20.27 21.24
C GLN A 324 17.62 19.60 22.26
N TYR A 325 17.40 18.28 22.16
CA TYR A 325 16.43 17.54 22.97
C TYR A 325 17.10 16.37 23.70
N HIS A 326 17.72 16.66 24.84
CA HIS A 326 18.33 15.65 25.70
C HIS A 326 17.31 15.07 26.68
N LEU A 327 17.36 13.75 26.89
CA LEU A 327 16.65 13.11 28.00
C LEU A 327 17.24 13.60 29.33
N PRO A 328 16.48 13.71 30.42
CA PRO A 328 17.01 14.09 31.74
C PRO A 328 18.23 13.24 32.16
N GLU A 329 18.26 11.95 31.82
CA GLU A 329 19.40 11.06 32.06
C GLU A 329 20.62 11.39 31.19
N GLU A 330 20.43 11.84 29.95
CA GLU A 330 21.53 12.29 29.07
C GLU A 330 22.10 13.63 29.55
N ILE A 331 21.24 14.53 30.03
CA ILE A 331 21.66 15.77 30.69
C ILE A 331 22.47 15.41 31.95
N GLN A 332 21.97 14.49 32.77
CA GLN A 332 22.64 14.06 33.98
C GLN A 332 24.00 13.41 33.69
N ASN A 333 24.08 12.51 32.70
CA ASN A 333 25.35 11.92 32.25
C ASN A 333 26.33 12.97 31.72
N THR A 334 25.84 13.97 30.99
CA THR A 334 26.68 15.09 30.51
C THR A 334 27.18 15.93 31.68
N VAL A 335 26.31 16.22 32.66
CA VAL A 335 26.67 16.90 33.90
C VAL A 335 27.68 16.09 34.71
N ASP A 336 27.54 14.76 34.77
CA ASP A 336 28.46 13.89 35.49
C ASP A 336 29.81 13.72 34.79
N MET A 337 29.88 13.94 33.48
CA MET A 337 31.14 14.07 32.73
C MET A 337 31.87 15.40 32.99
N ILE A 338 31.19 16.42 33.54
CA ILE A 338 31.85 17.68 33.91
C ILE A 338 32.62 17.48 35.23
N PRO A 339 33.93 17.81 35.28
CA PRO A 339 34.73 17.70 36.50
C PRO A 339 34.04 18.37 37.68
N GLU A 340 34.06 17.73 38.85
CA GLU A 340 33.33 18.19 40.04
C GLU A 340 33.75 19.61 40.47
N ALA A 341 35.03 19.96 40.28
CA ALA A 341 35.56 21.30 40.49
C ALA A 341 34.87 22.36 39.62
N THR A 342 34.58 22.03 38.35
CA THR A 342 33.88 22.90 37.40
C THR A 342 32.40 23.02 37.73
N ARG A 343 31.76 21.94 38.19
CA ARG A 343 30.35 21.96 38.62
C ARG A 343 30.11 22.83 39.87
N LYS A 344 31.11 22.96 40.73
CA LYS A 344 31.04 23.73 41.98
C LYS A 344 31.60 25.16 41.85
N ALA A 345 32.13 25.54 40.69
CA ALA A 345 32.70 26.86 40.45
C ALA A 345 31.61 27.95 40.32
N CYS A 346 31.95 29.19 40.66
CA CYS A 346 31.02 30.31 40.48
C CYS A 346 30.88 30.62 38.99
N ALA A 347 29.72 31.12 38.55
CA ALA A 347 29.49 31.51 37.15
C ALA A 347 30.57 32.46 36.61
N ALA A 348 31.13 33.33 37.47
CA ALA A 348 32.24 34.23 37.13
C ALA A 348 33.54 33.48 36.75
N ASP A 349 33.81 32.33 37.37
CA ASP A 349 35.02 31.53 37.14
C ASP A 349 34.92 30.70 35.86
N VAL A 350 33.69 30.31 35.46
CA VAL A 350 33.43 29.46 34.30
C VAL A 350 33.25 30.28 33.02
N MET A 351 32.62 31.46 33.09
CA MET A 351 32.35 32.28 31.89
C MET A 351 33.58 32.96 31.28
N THR A 352 34.74 32.90 31.94
CA THR A 352 36.02 33.42 31.41
C THR A 352 36.86 32.35 30.72
N ARG A 353 36.41 31.08 30.68
CA ARG A 353 37.14 29.96 30.08
C ARG A 353 36.26 29.21 29.09
N ASN A 354 36.84 28.86 27.94
CA ASN A 354 36.14 28.05 26.94
C ASN A 354 36.13 26.59 27.41
N ILE A 355 34.92 26.01 27.53
CA ILE A 355 34.66 24.65 28.04
C ILE A 355 35.40 23.57 27.23
N ALA A 356 35.77 23.84 25.98
CA ALA A 356 36.54 22.90 25.15
C ALA A 356 38.01 22.68 25.60
N PHE A 357 38.49 23.41 26.61
CA PHE A 357 39.88 23.32 27.11
C PHE A 357 39.97 22.91 28.60
N LEU A 358 38.95 22.26 29.13
CA LEU A 358 39.00 21.63 30.44
C LEU A 358 39.36 20.15 30.24
N ASP A 359 40.64 19.82 30.45
CA ASP A 359 41.15 18.43 30.54
C ASP A 359 40.60 17.70 31.77
#